data_AF-C4YTL7-F1
#
_entry.id   AF-C4YTL7-F1
#
_cell.length_a   1.000
_cell.length_b   1.000
_cell.length_c   1.000
_cell.angle_alpha   90.00
_cell.angle_beta   90.00
_cell.angle_gamma   90.00
#
_symmetry.space_group_name_H-M   'P 1'
#
loop_
_entity.id
_entity.type
_entity.pdbx_description
1 polymer ?
#
loop_
_entity_poly.entity_id
_entity_poly.type
_entity_poly.pdbx_seq_one_letter_code
_entity_poly.pdbx_strand_id
1 'polypeptide(L)'
;MGKLVGAPKGHDRYRDPKTHQITPALYRVRAPFFWRNTIALFAVSSIPLAVYLYTFKKMGDDDLGDIPIPPISDEELQKLKLEYENQK
;
A
#
# COMPACT_ATOMS: atom_id res chain seq x y z
N MET A 1 0.13 -18.82 -50.09
CA MET A 1 0.80 -19.69 -49.10
C MET A 1 -0.22 -20.08 -48.04
N GLY A 2 -0.51 -21.38 -47.93
CA GLY A 2 -1.64 -21.90 -47.14
C GLY A 2 -1.56 -21.50 -45.67
N LYS A 3 -2.67 -20.97 -45.14
CA LYS A 3 -2.87 -20.81 -43.70
C LYS A 3 -2.60 -22.17 -43.05
N LEU A 4 -1.67 -22.20 -42.10
CA LEU A 4 -1.31 -23.40 -41.34
C LEU A 4 -2.59 -24.12 -40.90
N VAL A 5 -2.83 -25.31 -41.48
CA VAL A 5 -3.93 -26.19 -41.12
C VAL A 5 -3.56 -26.82 -39.78
N GLY A 6 -3.86 -26.09 -38.70
CA GLY A 6 -3.60 -26.50 -37.33
C GLY A 6 -3.66 -25.31 -36.39
N ALA A 7 -4.25 -25.48 -35.20
CA ALA A 7 -4.23 -24.44 -34.17
C ALA A 7 -2.78 -23.96 -33.94
N PRO A 8 -2.52 -22.65 -33.79
CA PRO A 8 -1.19 -22.15 -33.52
C PRO A 8 -0.55 -22.96 -32.37
N LYS A 9 0.68 -23.44 -32.57
CA LYS A 9 1.44 -24.12 -31.52
C LYS A 9 2.01 -23.05 -30.58
N GLY A 10 1.99 -23.32 -29.27
CA GLY A 10 2.54 -22.40 -28.27
C GLY A 10 1.54 -21.39 -27.70
N HIS A 11 2.07 -20.29 -27.18
CA HIS A 11 1.34 -19.23 -26.46
C HIS A 11 0.31 -18.49 -27.33
N ASP A 12 0.43 -18.57 -28.65
CA ASP A 12 -0.46 -17.89 -29.60
C ASP A 12 -1.77 -18.65 -29.84
N ARG A 13 -1.94 -19.87 -29.31
CA ARG A 13 -3.15 -20.68 -29.52
C ARG A 13 -4.45 -19.96 -29.14
N TYR A 14 -4.39 -19.11 -28.12
CA TYR A 14 -5.53 -18.40 -27.59
C TYR A 14 -5.47 -16.88 -27.78
N ARG A 15 -4.58 -16.42 -28.65
CA ARG A 15 -4.46 -15.03 -29.04
C ARG A 15 -4.72 -14.89 -30.53
N ASP A 16 -5.37 -13.80 -30.92
CA ASP A 16 -5.45 -13.46 -32.34
C ASP A 16 -4.04 -13.07 -32.84
N PRO A 17 -3.50 -13.72 -33.89
CA PRO A 17 -2.17 -13.40 -34.41
C PRO A 17 -2.06 -12.01 -35.05
N LYS A 18 -3.19 -11.36 -35.40
CA LYS A 18 -3.19 -10.02 -36.00
C LYS A 18 -3.37 -8.91 -34.96
N THR A 19 -4.31 -9.10 -34.03
CA THR A 19 -4.64 -8.07 -33.04
C THR A 19 -4.00 -8.31 -31.68
N HIS A 20 -3.38 -9.48 -31.45
CA HIS A 20 -2.88 -9.96 -30.17
C HIS A 20 -3.91 -10.01 -29.04
N GLN A 21 -5.20 -9.85 -29.37
CA GLN A 21 -6.30 -9.89 -28.43
C GLN A 21 -6.53 -11.31 -27.90
N ILE A 22 -7.08 -11.38 -26.70
CA ILE A 22 -7.41 -12.62 -26.01
C ILE A 22 -8.68 -13.20 -26.61
N THR A 23 -8.66 -14.49 -26.93
CA THR A 23 -9.87 -15.20 -27.38
C THR A 23 -10.87 -15.40 -26.22
N PRO A 24 -12.19 -15.52 -26.49
CA PRO A 24 -13.20 -15.80 -25.48
C PRO A 24 -12.91 -17.06 -24.63
N ALA A 25 -12.26 -18.07 -25.21
CA ALA A 25 -11.85 -19.28 -24.49
C ALA A 25 -10.83 -18.98 -23.38
N LEU A 26 -9.86 -18.09 -23.63
CA LEU A 26 -8.84 -17.72 -22.64
C LEU A 26 -9.38 -16.82 -21.55
N TYR A 27 -10.39 -15.98 -21.83
CA TYR A 27 -11.12 -15.26 -20.77
C TYR A 27 -11.76 -16.22 -19.77
N ARG A 28 -12.41 -17.30 -20.25
CA ARG A 28 -13.04 -18.31 -19.38
C ARG A 28 -12.02 -19.01 -18.48
N VAL A 29 -10.87 -19.39 -19.03
CA VAL A 29 -9.79 -20.06 -18.29
C VAL A 29 -9.16 -19.13 -17.24
N ARG A 30 -9.17 -17.81 -17.47
CA ARG A 30 -8.57 -16.82 -16.56
C ARG A 30 -9.50 -16.37 -15.44
N ALA A 31 -10.81 -16.58 -15.55
CA ALA A 31 -11.79 -16.16 -14.55
C ALA A 31 -11.40 -16.45 -13.09
N PRO A 32 -10.92 -17.66 -12.72
CA PRO A 32 -10.53 -17.94 -11.33
C PRO A 32 -9.25 -17.21 -10.87
N PHE A 33 -8.34 -16.88 -11.80
CA PHE A 33 -7.09 -16.21 -11.45
C PHE A 33 -7.27 -14.73 -11.11
N PHE A 34 -8.33 -14.09 -11.61
CA PHE A 34 -8.64 -12.70 -11.24
C PHE A 34 -8.77 -12.58 -9.71
N TRP A 35 -9.66 -13.37 -9.11
CA TRP A 35 -9.87 -13.35 -7.66
C TRP A 35 -8.65 -13.80 -6.86
N ARG A 36 -7.94 -14.83 -7.31
CA ARG A 36 -6.71 -15.30 -6.64
C ARG A 36 -5.63 -14.22 -6.63
N ASN A 37 -5.45 -13.52 -7.75
CA ASN A 37 -4.47 -12.43 -7.86
C ASN A 37 -4.90 -11.21 -7.04
N THR A 38 -6.19 -10.87 -7.01
CA THR A 38 -6.72 -9.79 -6.17
C THR A 38 -6.48 -10.08 -4.69
N ILE A 39 -6.77 -11.30 -4.21
CA ILE A 39 -6.52 -11.72 -2.82
C ILE A 39 -5.03 -11.64 -2.51
N ALA A 40 -4.16 -12.16 -3.40
CA ALA A 40 -2.72 -12.09 -3.22
C ALA A 40 -2.22 -10.64 -3.16
N LEU A 41 -2.75 -9.75 -4.00
CA LEU A 41 -2.44 -8.33 -3.97
C LEU A 41 -2.79 -7.70 -2.62
N PHE A 42 -3.99 -7.96 -2.08
CA PHE A 42 -4.40 -7.46 -0.76
C PHE A 42 -3.57 -8.03 0.39
N ALA A 43 -3.26 -9.34 0.35
CA ALA A 43 -2.45 -9.97 1.37
C ALA A 43 -1.04 -9.34 1.42
N VAL A 44 -0.39 -9.17 0.27
CA VAL A 44 0.95 -8.60 0.21
C VAL A 44 0.94 -7.09 0.50
N SER A 45 -0.04 -6.34 -0.01
CA SER A 45 -0.13 -4.89 0.22
C SER A 45 -0.52 -4.52 1.65
N SER A 46 -1.23 -5.42 2.36
CA SER A 46 -1.61 -5.19 3.76
C SER A 46 -0.41 -5.08 4.70
N ILE A 47 0.72 -5.72 4.39
CA ILE A 47 1.91 -5.73 5.25
C ILE A 47 2.51 -4.31 5.37
N PRO A 48 2.99 -3.66 4.29
CA PRO A 48 3.52 -2.31 4.39
C PRO A 48 2.44 -1.32 4.83
N LEU A 49 1.19 -1.48 4.36
CA LEU A 49 0.10 -0.60 4.76
C LEU A 49 -0.16 -0.65 6.27
N ALA A 50 -0.15 -1.83 6.88
CA ALA A 50 -0.30 -1.98 8.33
C ALA A 50 0.85 -1.35 9.09
N VAL A 51 2.10 -1.48 8.61
CA VAL A 51 3.27 -0.83 9.21
C VAL A 51 3.09 0.69 9.18
N TYR A 52 2.75 1.28 8.02
CA TYR A 52 2.54 2.72 7.91
C TYR A 52 1.38 3.23 8.77
N LEU A 53 0.26 2.50 8.82
CA LEU A 53 -0.87 2.88 9.68
C LEU A 53 -0.51 2.80 11.16
N TYR A 54 0.26 1.78 11.55
CA TYR A 54 0.73 1.63 12.93
C TYR A 54 1.69 2.76 13.32
N THR A 55 2.68 3.06 12.48
CA THR A 55 3.65 4.12 12.76
C THR A 55 2.99 5.49 12.76
N PHE A 56 2.08 5.76 11.82
CA PHE A 56 1.30 7.00 11.79
C PHE A 56 0.46 7.16 13.07
N LYS A 57 -0.17 6.08 13.55
CA LYS A 57 -0.89 6.09 14.84
C LYS A 57 0.05 6.34 16.01
N LYS A 58 1.21 5.69 16.04
CA LYS A 58 2.18 5.80 17.15
C LYS A 58 2.90 7.14 17.22
N MET A 59 3.09 7.82 16.11
CA MET A 59 3.74 9.14 16.07
C MET A 59 2.99 10.21 16.87
N GLY A 60 1.68 10.02 17.11
CA GLY A 60 0.88 10.94 17.92
C GLY A 60 0.81 10.63 19.41
N ASP A 61 1.43 9.53 19.87
CA ASP A 61 1.47 9.23 21.31
C ASP A 61 2.47 10.17 22.01
N ASP A 62 2.12 10.64 23.22
CA ASP A 62 3.01 11.44 24.06
C ASP A 62 3.93 10.51 24.87
N ASP A 63 5.13 10.27 24.34
CA ASP A 63 6.16 9.44 25.00
C ASP A 63 6.62 10.03 26.35
N LEU A 64 6.30 11.29 26.66
CA LEU A 64 6.71 11.98 27.88
C LEU A 64 5.58 12.15 28.89
N GLY A 65 4.38 11.66 28.60
CA GLY A 65 3.20 11.84 29.47
C GLY A 65 3.34 11.22 30.86
N ASP A 66 4.16 10.16 30.99
CA ASP A 66 4.44 9.48 32.25
C ASP A 66 5.56 10.16 33.07
N ILE A 67 6.28 11.12 32.48
CA ILE A 67 7.36 11.81 33.17
C ILE A 67 6.73 12.92 34.04
N PRO A 68 6.92 12.88 35.38
CA PRO A 68 6.40 13.93 36.23
C PRO A 68 7.10 15.25 35.89
N ILE A 69 6.29 16.27 35.58
CA ILE A 69 6.79 17.63 35.37
C ILE A 69 7.24 18.16 36.75
N PRO A 70 8.50 18.58 36.91
CA PRO A 70 8.98 19.12 38.18
C PRO A 70 8.15 20.37 38.56
N PRO A 71 7.82 20.54 39.85
CA PRO A 71 7.13 21.73 40.30
C PRO A 71 7.99 22.96 40.00
N ILE A 72 7.41 23.93 39.31
CA ILE A 72 8.04 25.20 38.94
C ILE A 72 7.28 26.34 39.60
N SER A 73 7.99 27.40 39.99
CA SER A 73 7.31 28.59 40.53
C SER A 73 6.58 29.35 39.40
N ASP A 74 5.51 30.07 39.74
CA ASP A 74 4.74 30.85 38.75
C ASP A 74 5.61 31.90 38.03
N GLU A 75 6.60 32.47 38.73
CA GLU A 75 7.55 33.45 38.18
C GLU A 75 8.48 32.82 37.13
N GLU A 76 9.03 31.63 37.43
CA GLU A 76 9.88 30.89 36.48
C GLU A 76 9.07 30.41 35.27
N LEU A 77 7.82 29.99 35.47
CA LEU A 77 6.94 29.58 34.37
C LEU A 77 6.67 30.74 33.39
N GLN A 78 6.43 31.95 33.91
CA GLN A 78 6.26 33.14 33.07
C GLN A 78 7.53 33.46 32.26
N LYS A 79 8.70 33.38 32.91
CA LYS A 79 9.99 33.59 32.23
C LYS A 79 10.20 32.59 31.09
N LEU A 80 9.94 31.30 31.32
CA LEU A 80 10.06 30.25 30.29
C LEU A 80 9.08 30.45 29.13
N LYS A 81 7.83 30.86 29.42
CA LYS A 81 6.84 31.15 28.37
C LYS A 81 7.29 32.32 27.49
N LEU A 82 7.81 33.39 28.08
CA LEU A 82 8.34 34.53 27.33
C LEU A 82 9.55 34.12 26.46
N GLU A 83 10.44 33.28 26.99
CA GLU A 83 11.58 32.77 26.22
C GLU A 83 11.14 31.90 25.04
N TYR A 84 10.16 31.02 25.23
CA TYR A 84 9.60 30.18 24.17
C TYR A 84 8.92 31.00 23.07
N GLU A 85 8.09 31.98 23.42
CA GLU A 85 7.42 32.87 22.45
C GLU A 85 8.43 33.69 21.63
N ASN A 86 9.55 34.12 22.23
CA ASN A 86 10.60 34.83 21.50
C ASN A 86 11.42 33.95 20.56
N GLN A 87 11.46 32.62 20.78
CA GLN A 87 12.16 31.67 19.93
C GLN A 87 11.30 31.13 18.77
N LYS A 88 9.98 31.23 18.90
CA LYS A 88 9.02 30.77 17.90
C LYS A 88 8.95 31.68 16.68
#